data_AF-A0A8H9IS29-F1
#
_entry.id   AF-A0A8H9IS29-F1
#
_cell.length_a   1.000
_cell.length_b   1.000
_cell.length_c   1.000
_cell.angle_alpha   90.00
_cell.angle_beta   90.00
_cell.angle_gamma   90.00
#
_symmetry.space_group_name_H-M   'P 1'
#
loop_
_entity.id
_entity.type
_entity.pdbx_description
1 polymer ?
#
loop_
_entity_poly.entity_id
_entity_poly.type
_entity_poly.pdbx_seq_one_letter_code
_entity_poly.pdbx_strand_id
1 'polypeptide(L)'
;MGQVNRRSVLLGGLATATVAATASLPSWAAARTAAAAPAIHDPFQLGVASGDPLPDSVVLWTRLAPAPLNPDGFGGMPDATYDVAWEVANDEAFTSIVQSGTVSTTRAAAHSVHVEPAGLEPAREYFYRFRSAGYISPVGRTRTAPAAGAAVSQLKYCFGSCQHWEEGFYHAHRGIVADDPDLVLFLGDYIYEKPSGQAASLKARGLAVPDDTTTLAIYRARHGQHKTDANLQAAHAAAPWLVVFDDHEVMNNWNGTTSPASAARKAAGFQAFYEHMPIRSTAKPSGSTIQLYRQFLWGNLARFHMLDTRQYRSAQATGTACTVYRDTSRTITGSAQEQWLLNAFGTHPATWDFLGQQVFFAQRDGDGDKSTCDDPDSWDGYEASRNRITQGWVDRGVPNPVVLTGDVHRHWAADLRQDYFDHSGPIVGSELVATSVSTYTDATAPSSAWLANNPHIKYCQNKRGYVRVTATPGQLKADFRVVSSVLEPDPAKVTVSTDRSFVLQAGQRGLQAA
;
A
#
# COMPACT_ATOMS: atom_id res chain seq x y z
N MET A 1 -28.45 70.67 -46.82
CA MET A 1 -27.94 70.99 -45.47
C MET A 1 -28.89 70.39 -44.44
N GLY A 2 -28.37 69.62 -43.48
CA GLY A 2 -29.09 69.15 -42.29
C GLY A 2 -29.94 67.89 -42.50
N GLN A 3 -29.41 66.74 -42.06
CA GLN A 3 -30.05 65.43 -42.12
C GLN A 3 -31.39 65.38 -41.35
N VAL A 4 -32.40 64.81 -41.99
CA VAL A 4 -33.62 64.30 -41.35
C VAL A 4 -33.61 62.80 -41.54
N ASN A 5 -33.74 62.03 -40.45
CA ASN A 5 -34.13 60.62 -40.55
C ASN A 5 -35.38 60.40 -39.69
N ARG A 6 -36.47 60.02 -40.35
CA ARG A 6 -37.71 59.54 -39.72
C ARG A 6 -38.21 58.32 -40.50
N ARG A 7 -38.37 57.24 -39.73
CA ARG A 7 -39.49 56.27 -39.76
C ARG A 7 -39.60 55.26 -40.92
N SER A 8 -39.48 53.99 -40.49
CA SER A 8 -40.54 52.97 -40.56
C SER A 8 -40.81 52.23 -41.89
N VAL A 9 -40.63 50.90 -41.79
CA VAL A 9 -41.62 49.83 -42.09
C VAL A 9 -41.82 49.37 -43.55
N LEU A 10 -41.33 48.13 -43.77
CA LEU A 10 -41.89 46.97 -44.50
C LEU A 10 -42.15 46.97 -46.03
N LEU A 11 -41.79 45.79 -46.58
CA LEU A 11 -42.33 45.03 -47.72
C LEU A 11 -41.81 45.29 -49.14
N GLY A 12 -41.26 44.22 -49.75
CA GLY A 12 -41.41 43.96 -51.18
C GLY A 12 -40.23 43.35 -51.93
N GLY A 13 -40.19 42.01 -52.02
CA GLY A 13 -40.05 41.31 -53.31
C GLY A 13 -38.68 41.15 -54.01
N LEU A 14 -38.38 39.87 -54.30
CA LEU A 14 -37.72 39.31 -55.50
C LEU A 14 -36.18 39.25 -55.58
N ALA A 15 -35.68 38.12 -55.08
CA ALA A 15 -34.75 37.17 -55.72
C ALA A 15 -33.76 37.68 -56.79
N THR A 16 -32.48 37.66 -56.44
CA THR A 16 -31.38 37.33 -57.37
C THR A 16 -30.39 36.41 -56.67
N ALA A 17 -30.00 35.34 -57.37
CA ALA A 17 -29.20 34.24 -56.88
C ALA A 17 -27.80 34.69 -56.44
N THR A 18 -27.46 34.45 -55.17
CA THR A 18 -26.08 34.46 -54.69
C THR A 18 -25.61 33.01 -54.52
N VAL A 19 -24.65 32.65 -55.36
CA VAL A 19 -23.84 31.42 -55.26
C VAL A 19 -23.30 31.31 -53.84
N ALA A 20 -23.76 30.30 -53.09
CA ALA A 20 -23.13 29.91 -51.85
C ALA A 20 -21.77 29.30 -52.21
N ALA A 21 -20.72 30.12 -52.20
CA ALA A 21 -19.36 29.63 -52.15
C ALA A 21 -19.17 28.95 -50.79
N THR A 22 -19.37 27.64 -50.74
CA THR A 22 -18.80 26.81 -49.68
C THR A 22 -17.29 26.92 -49.80
N ALA A 23 -16.70 27.88 -49.08
CA ALA A 23 -15.29 27.87 -48.81
C ALA A 23 -15.03 26.64 -47.93
N SER A 24 -14.79 25.50 -48.57
CA SER A 24 -14.11 24.37 -47.96
C SER A 24 -12.75 24.87 -47.53
N LEU A 25 -12.65 25.24 -46.25
CA LEU A 25 -11.38 25.52 -45.61
C LEU A 25 -10.48 24.30 -45.86
N PRO A 26 -9.25 24.48 -46.36
CA PRO A 26 -8.33 23.37 -46.52
C PRO A 26 -8.18 22.66 -45.17
N SER A 27 -8.36 21.34 -45.18
CA SER A 27 -8.30 20.42 -44.02
C SER A 27 -6.97 20.42 -43.26
N TRP A 28 -6.03 21.28 -43.67
CA TRP A 28 -4.69 21.44 -43.10
C TRP A 28 -4.67 22.54 -42.01
N ALA A 29 -5.73 23.35 -41.91
CA ALA A 29 -5.85 24.42 -40.90
C ALA A 29 -6.23 23.91 -39.48
N ALA A 30 -6.44 22.61 -39.29
CA ALA A 30 -6.73 21.99 -37.99
C ALA A 30 -5.58 21.15 -37.43
N ALA A 31 -4.42 21.08 -38.09
CA ALA A 31 -3.21 20.53 -37.49
C ALA A 31 -2.54 21.62 -36.64
N ARG A 32 -3.11 21.92 -35.47
CA ARG A 32 -2.28 22.45 -34.39
C ARG A 32 -1.29 21.33 -34.09
N THR A 33 -0.08 21.42 -34.64
CA THR A 33 1.05 20.62 -34.15
C THR A 33 1.13 20.92 -32.67
N ALA A 34 0.72 19.97 -31.83
CA ALA A 34 0.99 20.05 -30.40
C ALA A 34 2.50 20.31 -30.29
N ALA A 35 2.88 21.43 -29.67
CA ALA A 35 4.29 21.71 -29.47
C ALA A 35 4.89 20.50 -28.75
N ALA A 36 5.97 19.95 -29.29
CA ALA A 36 6.64 18.81 -28.68
C ALA A 36 6.98 19.15 -27.23
N ALA A 37 6.73 18.21 -26.31
CA ALA A 37 7.08 18.40 -24.91
C ALA A 37 8.59 18.71 -24.80
N PRO A 38 9.01 19.57 -23.85
CA PRO A 38 10.42 19.88 -23.67
C PRO A 38 11.27 18.61 -23.47
N ALA A 39 12.51 18.63 -23.94
CA ALA A 39 13.44 17.52 -23.72
C ALA A 39 13.76 17.36 -22.23
N ILE A 40 13.90 16.10 -21.79
CA ILE A 40 14.24 15.72 -20.41
C ILE A 40 15.36 14.67 -20.41
N HIS A 41 16.04 14.51 -19.28
CA HIS A 41 16.91 13.36 -19.03
C HIS A 41 16.07 12.12 -18.69
N ASP A 42 16.71 10.97 -18.49
CA ASP A 42 16.02 9.72 -18.16
C ASP A 42 15.02 9.91 -17.02
N PRO A 43 13.71 9.82 -17.30
CA PRO A 43 12.68 10.14 -16.32
C PRO A 43 12.37 8.99 -15.37
N PHE A 44 12.85 7.77 -15.64
CA PHE A 44 12.46 6.57 -14.90
C PHE A 44 13.33 6.31 -13.65
N GLN A 45 13.78 7.39 -13.00
CA GLN A 45 14.65 7.33 -11.80
C GLN A 45 13.98 6.71 -10.57
N LEU A 46 12.66 6.54 -10.59
CA LEU A 46 11.87 5.91 -9.52
C LEU A 46 11.44 4.48 -9.85
N GLY A 47 11.90 3.95 -10.98
CA GLY A 47 11.55 2.61 -11.47
C GLY A 47 10.09 2.48 -11.91
N VAL A 48 9.61 1.25 -11.80
CA VAL A 48 8.25 0.84 -12.16
C VAL A 48 7.65 0.01 -11.02
N ALA A 49 6.33 -0.06 -10.94
CA ALA A 49 5.63 -0.91 -9.98
C ALA A 49 4.35 -1.47 -10.59
N SER A 50 3.84 -2.56 -10.02
CA SER A 50 2.52 -3.09 -10.34
C SER A 50 1.77 -3.44 -9.06
N GLY A 51 0.44 -3.53 -9.11
CA GLY A 51 -0.35 -3.73 -7.90
C GLY A 51 -1.84 -3.92 -8.12
N ASP A 52 -2.55 -4.15 -7.02
CA ASP A 52 -4.00 -4.44 -6.99
C ASP A 52 -4.44 -5.44 -8.09
N PRO A 53 -3.82 -6.62 -8.19
CA PRO A 53 -4.12 -7.58 -9.25
C PRO A 53 -5.53 -8.13 -9.11
N LEU A 54 -6.24 -8.16 -10.24
CA LEU A 54 -7.53 -8.81 -10.45
C LEU A 54 -7.36 -9.95 -11.46
N PRO A 55 -8.40 -10.80 -11.65
CA PRO A 55 -8.32 -11.89 -12.61
C PRO A 55 -8.00 -11.46 -14.04
N ASP A 56 -8.44 -10.29 -14.47
CA ASP A 56 -8.32 -9.83 -15.85
C ASP A 56 -7.58 -8.50 -15.99
N SER A 57 -6.97 -8.01 -14.90
CA SER A 57 -6.39 -6.68 -14.85
C SER A 57 -5.34 -6.56 -13.74
N VAL A 58 -4.38 -5.67 -13.92
CA VAL A 58 -3.42 -5.25 -12.89
C VAL A 58 -3.14 -3.76 -13.04
N VAL A 59 -2.80 -3.06 -11.95
CA VAL A 59 -2.33 -1.67 -12.04
C VAL A 59 -0.87 -1.70 -12.47
N LEU A 60 -0.50 -0.91 -13.47
CA LEU A 60 0.88 -0.60 -13.84
C LEU A 60 1.18 0.84 -13.45
N TRP A 61 2.33 1.08 -12.83
CA TRP A 61 2.71 2.38 -12.30
C TRP A 61 4.14 2.75 -12.69
N THR A 62 4.32 4.04 -12.99
CA THR A 62 5.62 4.71 -12.97
C THR A 62 5.41 6.21 -12.72
N ARG A 63 6.49 6.97 -12.54
CA ARG A 63 6.48 8.43 -12.43
C ARG A 63 7.66 9.02 -13.18
N LEU A 64 7.39 10.00 -14.04
CA LEU A 64 8.45 10.73 -14.73
C LEU A 64 9.08 11.72 -13.75
N ALA A 65 10.33 11.49 -13.35
CA ALA A 65 11.05 12.35 -12.41
C ALA A 65 12.58 12.26 -12.62
N PRO A 66 13.15 13.02 -13.57
CA PRO A 66 14.60 13.06 -13.81
C PRO A 66 15.42 13.51 -12.59
N ALA A 67 14.83 14.31 -11.69
CA ALA A 67 15.45 14.79 -10.45
C ALA A 67 14.47 14.59 -9.28
N PRO A 68 14.27 13.34 -8.81
CA PRO A 68 13.17 12.98 -7.92
C PRO A 68 13.26 13.61 -6.52
N LEU A 69 14.44 14.09 -6.14
CA LEU A 69 14.70 14.70 -4.83
C LEU A 69 14.45 16.22 -4.81
N ASN A 70 14.06 16.82 -5.94
CA ASN A 70 13.79 18.25 -5.98
C ASN A 70 12.70 18.64 -4.97
N PRO A 71 12.95 19.64 -4.10
CA PRO A 71 12.04 19.99 -3.00
C PRO A 71 10.76 20.68 -3.48
N ASP A 72 10.67 21.06 -4.76
CA ASP A 72 9.45 21.57 -5.38
C ASP A 72 8.38 20.47 -5.57
N GLY A 73 8.76 19.19 -5.40
CA GLY A 73 7.90 18.04 -5.55
C GLY A 73 7.59 17.66 -7.00
N PHE A 74 8.11 18.38 -8.00
CA PHE A 74 7.83 18.11 -9.42
C PHE A 74 8.87 17.20 -10.08
N GLY A 75 9.90 16.78 -9.35
CA GLY A 75 10.84 15.76 -9.84
C GLY A 75 11.72 16.22 -11.00
N GLY A 76 11.88 17.53 -11.18
CA GLY A 76 12.64 18.11 -12.31
C GLY A 76 11.89 18.13 -13.64
N MET A 77 10.59 17.83 -13.64
CA MET A 77 9.77 17.88 -14.84
C MET A 77 9.34 19.31 -15.18
N PRO A 78 9.45 19.73 -16.45
CA PRO A 78 8.83 20.95 -16.95
C PRO A 78 7.30 20.95 -16.77
N ASP A 79 6.70 22.14 -16.71
CA ASP A 79 5.25 22.31 -16.68
C ASP A 79 4.64 22.09 -18.08
N ALA A 80 4.58 20.82 -18.46
CA ALA A 80 4.06 20.37 -19.73
C ALA A 80 3.36 19.01 -19.57
N THR A 81 2.58 18.64 -20.59
CA THR A 81 1.99 17.30 -20.71
C THR A 81 2.98 16.39 -21.42
N TYR A 82 3.13 15.16 -20.92
CA TYR A 82 3.98 14.14 -21.52
C TYR A 82 3.17 12.90 -21.82
N ASP A 83 3.31 12.38 -23.04
CA ASP A 83 2.75 11.09 -23.41
C ASP A 83 3.67 9.96 -22.95
N VAL A 84 3.07 8.93 -22.38
CA VAL A 84 3.74 7.74 -21.86
C VAL A 84 3.10 6.52 -22.51
N ALA A 85 3.83 5.90 -23.43
CA ALA A 85 3.43 4.63 -24.00
C ALA A 85 3.72 3.51 -23.01
N TRP A 86 2.86 2.49 -22.98
CA TRP A 86 3.00 1.33 -22.12
C TRP A 86 2.76 0.06 -22.92
N GLU A 87 3.44 -1.02 -22.54
CA GLU A 87 3.35 -2.34 -23.18
C GLU A 87 3.25 -3.42 -22.10
N VAL A 88 2.45 -4.45 -22.35
CA VAL A 88 2.36 -5.69 -21.59
C VAL A 88 2.67 -6.84 -22.54
N ALA A 89 3.53 -7.77 -22.13
CA ALA A 89 4.01 -8.87 -22.94
C ALA A 89 4.03 -10.20 -22.17
N ASN A 90 4.04 -11.31 -22.91
CA ASN A 90 4.19 -12.66 -22.36
C ASN A 90 5.64 -13.01 -21.99
N ASP A 91 6.61 -12.22 -22.46
CA ASP A 91 8.03 -12.47 -22.31
C ASP A 91 8.78 -11.18 -22.01
N GLU A 92 9.86 -11.31 -21.24
CA GLU A 92 10.70 -10.19 -20.78
C GLU A 92 11.36 -9.42 -21.94
N ALA A 93 11.58 -10.08 -23.08
CA ALA A 93 12.17 -9.48 -24.27
C ALA A 93 11.15 -8.67 -25.11
N PHE A 94 9.86 -8.69 -24.75
CA PHE A 94 8.76 -8.04 -25.49
C PHE A 94 8.65 -8.50 -26.95
N THR A 95 8.90 -9.79 -27.21
CA THR A 95 8.68 -10.39 -28.53
C THR A 95 7.22 -10.75 -28.78
N SER A 96 6.43 -10.91 -27.71
CA SER A 96 5.00 -11.22 -27.72
C SER A 96 4.22 -10.22 -26.86
N ILE A 97 3.96 -9.04 -27.43
CA ILE A 97 3.12 -7.99 -26.80
C ILE A 97 1.65 -8.43 -26.86
N VAL A 98 0.99 -8.45 -25.69
CA VAL A 98 -0.44 -8.79 -25.57
C VAL A 98 -1.33 -7.55 -25.51
N GLN A 99 -0.81 -6.44 -24.99
CA GLN A 99 -1.54 -5.19 -24.92
C GLN A 99 -0.57 -4.01 -24.88
N SER A 100 -0.98 -2.88 -25.44
CA SER A 100 -0.23 -1.64 -25.41
C SER A 100 -1.15 -0.44 -25.48
N GLY A 101 -0.68 0.71 -25.03
CA GLY A 101 -1.43 1.96 -25.16
C GLY A 101 -0.55 3.16 -24.89
N THR A 102 -1.18 4.33 -24.80
CA THR A 102 -0.53 5.58 -24.43
C THR A 102 -1.44 6.36 -23.52
N VAL A 103 -0.87 6.94 -22.46
CA VAL A 103 -1.56 7.83 -21.52
C VAL A 103 -0.77 9.11 -21.38
N SER A 104 -1.46 10.23 -21.25
CA SER A 104 -0.81 11.52 -20.99
C SER A 104 -0.77 11.79 -19.48
N THR A 105 0.35 12.31 -18.99
CA THR A 105 0.49 12.76 -17.60
C THR A 105 0.93 14.22 -17.53
N THR A 106 0.59 14.88 -16.43
CA THR A 106 0.76 16.33 -16.24
C THR A 106 1.38 16.66 -14.88
N ARG A 107 1.81 17.92 -14.74
CA ARG A 107 2.37 18.45 -13.49
C ARG A 107 1.42 18.32 -12.29
N ALA A 108 0.11 18.40 -12.50
CA ALA A 108 -0.89 18.28 -11.44
C ALA A 108 -0.82 16.92 -10.73
N ALA A 109 -0.53 15.84 -11.47
CA ALA A 109 -0.33 14.49 -10.97
C ALA A 109 1.14 14.15 -10.67
N ALA A 110 2.01 15.16 -10.57
CA ALA A 110 3.46 15.00 -10.44
C ALA A 110 4.09 14.12 -11.54
N HIS A 111 3.47 14.10 -12.73
CA HIS A 111 3.81 13.22 -13.84
C HIS A 111 3.83 11.72 -13.48
N SER A 112 3.02 11.32 -12.49
CA SER A 112 2.73 9.91 -12.20
C SER A 112 1.81 9.30 -13.26
N VAL A 113 1.95 8.00 -13.46
CA VAL A 113 1.23 7.22 -14.46
C VAL A 113 0.61 6.02 -13.76
N HIS A 114 -0.69 5.86 -13.93
CA HIS A 114 -1.45 4.68 -13.51
C HIS A 114 -2.19 4.14 -14.74
N VAL A 115 -1.93 2.88 -15.08
CA VAL A 115 -2.61 2.18 -16.17
C VAL A 115 -3.28 0.94 -15.59
N GLU A 116 -4.52 0.68 -15.99
CA GLU A 116 -5.27 -0.52 -15.61
C GLU A 116 -5.63 -1.28 -16.90
N PRO A 117 -4.70 -2.03 -17.51
CA PRO A 117 -5.03 -2.87 -18.66
C PRO A 117 -6.09 -3.88 -18.22
N ALA A 118 -7.10 -4.07 -19.06
CA ALA A 118 -8.21 -4.99 -18.83
C ALA A 118 -8.26 -6.05 -19.92
N GLY A 119 -8.89 -7.19 -19.61
CA GLY A 119 -9.01 -8.33 -20.52
C GLY A 119 -7.75 -9.20 -20.60
N LEU A 120 -6.88 -9.14 -19.60
CA LEU A 120 -5.76 -10.07 -19.45
C LEU A 120 -6.27 -11.45 -19.03
N GLU A 121 -5.52 -12.50 -19.32
CA GLU A 121 -5.85 -13.84 -18.81
C GLU A 121 -5.54 -13.97 -17.32
N PRO A 122 -6.36 -14.71 -16.54
CA PRO A 122 -6.15 -14.94 -15.11
C PRO A 122 -5.00 -15.88 -14.79
N ALA A 123 -4.49 -15.77 -13.55
CA ALA A 123 -3.39 -16.59 -13.02
C ALA A 123 -2.13 -16.59 -13.90
N ARG A 124 -1.86 -15.49 -14.59
CA ARG A 124 -0.81 -15.42 -15.61
C ARG A 124 0.22 -14.37 -15.28
N GLU A 125 1.48 -14.74 -15.44
CA GLU A 125 2.61 -13.81 -15.37
C GLU A 125 2.71 -13.01 -16.67
N TYR A 126 3.03 -11.73 -16.52
CA TYR A 126 3.30 -10.82 -17.63
C TYR A 126 4.51 -9.94 -17.31
N PHE A 127 5.08 -9.37 -18.36
CA PHE A 127 6.12 -8.36 -18.29
C PHE A 127 5.55 -7.03 -18.81
N TYR A 128 5.98 -5.91 -18.24
CA TYR A 128 5.52 -4.59 -18.64
C TYR A 128 6.64 -3.55 -18.63
N ARG A 129 6.50 -2.53 -19.48
CA ARG A 129 7.42 -1.38 -19.53
C ARG A 129 6.72 -0.12 -20.03
N PHE A 130 7.36 1.01 -19.78
CA PHE A 130 6.92 2.33 -20.24
C PHE A 130 7.95 2.97 -21.17
N ARG A 131 7.48 3.89 -22.01
CA ARG A 131 8.31 4.66 -22.94
C ARG A 131 7.84 6.11 -22.95
N SER A 132 8.75 7.05 -22.76
CA SER A 132 8.45 8.48 -22.86
C SER A 132 9.72 9.27 -23.16
N ALA A 133 9.59 10.36 -23.93
CA ALA A 133 10.69 11.27 -24.26
C ALA A 133 11.98 10.58 -24.81
N GLY A 134 11.84 9.46 -25.53
CA GLY A 134 12.96 8.70 -26.08
C GLY A 134 13.61 7.69 -25.11
N TYR A 135 13.16 7.61 -23.86
CA TYR A 135 13.63 6.67 -22.86
C TYR A 135 12.67 5.48 -22.71
N ILE A 136 13.21 4.37 -22.23
CA ILE A 136 12.46 3.14 -21.88
C ILE A 136 12.69 2.89 -20.39
N SER A 137 11.62 2.60 -19.65
CA SER A 137 11.73 2.24 -18.24
C SER A 137 12.44 0.89 -18.06
N PRO A 138 12.88 0.55 -16.83
CA PRO A 138 13.11 -0.84 -16.46
C PRO A 138 11.89 -1.71 -16.77
N VAL A 139 12.12 -2.99 -17.03
CA VAL A 139 11.06 -3.99 -17.20
C VAL A 139 10.57 -4.40 -15.82
N GLY A 140 9.26 -4.44 -15.64
CA GLY A 140 8.63 -5.05 -14.46
C GLY A 140 7.98 -6.38 -14.81
N ARG A 141 7.97 -7.30 -13.84
CA ARG A 141 7.21 -8.55 -13.81
C ARG A 141 5.95 -8.33 -12.98
N THR A 142 4.84 -8.88 -13.44
CA THR A 142 3.56 -8.80 -12.74
C THR A 142 2.75 -10.09 -12.93
N ARG A 143 1.64 -10.22 -12.21
CA ARG A 143 0.75 -11.36 -12.31
C ARG A 143 -0.71 -10.97 -12.08
N THR A 144 -1.61 -11.49 -12.91
CA THR A 144 -3.06 -11.42 -12.67
C THR A 144 -3.48 -12.44 -11.61
N ALA A 145 -4.47 -12.09 -10.80
CA ALA A 145 -5.00 -13.01 -9.81
C ALA A 145 -5.66 -14.22 -10.50
N PRO A 146 -5.76 -15.40 -9.87
CA PRO A 146 -6.62 -16.46 -10.36
C PRO A 146 -8.09 -16.04 -10.32
N ALA A 147 -8.88 -16.51 -11.29
CA ALA A 147 -10.32 -16.25 -11.32
C ALA A 147 -11.01 -16.70 -10.03
N ALA A 148 -12.02 -15.96 -9.56
CA ALA A 148 -12.73 -16.27 -8.34
C ALA A 148 -13.25 -17.72 -8.36
N GLY A 149 -12.99 -18.48 -7.30
CA GLY A 149 -13.39 -19.89 -7.19
C GLY A 149 -12.47 -20.90 -7.91
N ALA A 150 -11.50 -20.45 -8.71
CA ALA A 150 -10.54 -21.34 -9.35
C ALA A 150 -9.68 -22.07 -8.31
N ALA A 151 -9.40 -23.35 -8.56
CA ALA A 151 -8.50 -24.13 -7.72
C ALA A 151 -7.06 -23.63 -7.86
N VAL A 152 -6.40 -23.33 -6.74
CA VAL A 152 -5.01 -22.87 -6.70
C VAL A 152 -4.20 -23.81 -5.79
N SER A 153 -3.13 -24.38 -6.32
CA SER A 153 -2.28 -25.32 -5.56
C SER A 153 -1.37 -24.63 -4.55
N GLN A 154 -0.94 -23.41 -4.86
CA GLN A 154 -0.02 -22.66 -4.02
C GLN A 154 -0.13 -21.15 -4.28
N LEU A 155 0.09 -20.36 -3.22
CA LEU A 155 0.36 -18.93 -3.27
C LEU A 155 1.60 -18.63 -2.43
N LYS A 156 2.60 -17.98 -3.03
CA LYS A 156 3.75 -17.40 -2.33
C LYS A 156 3.59 -15.90 -2.22
N TYR A 157 3.65 -15.37 -1.01
CA TYR A 157 3.67 -13.92 -0.82
C TYR A 157 4.67 -13.50 0.25
N CYS A 158 5.17 -12.28 0.13
CA CYS A 158 5.97 -11.64 1.17
C CYS A 158 5.22 -10.44 1.74
N PHE A 159 5.44 -10.12 3.01
CA PHE A 159 4.93 -8.88 3.58
C PHE A 159 5.89 -8.22 4.56
N GLY A 160 5.81 -6.90 4.64
CA GLY A 160 6.60 -6.05 5.53
C GLY A 160 5.96 -4.69 5.78
N SER A 161 6.62 -3.88 6.60
CA SER A 161 6.23 -2.51 6.92
C SER A 161 7.46 -1.71 7.37
N CYS A 162 7.28 -0.44 7.71
CA CYS A 162 8.23 0.36 8.51
C CYS A 162 9.64 0.38 7.93
N GLN A 163 9.86 1.27 6.98
CA GLN A 163 11.13 1.41 6.27
C GLN A 163 11.75 2.80 6.43
N HIS A 164 11.97 3.28 7.66
CA HIS A 164 12.57 4.60 7.87
C HIS A 164 13.90 4.75 7.14
N TRP A 165 13.98 5.75 6.23
CA TRP A 165 15.11 5.93 5.31
C TRP A 165 16.44 6.10 6.03
N GLU A 166 16.45 6.99 7.03
CA GLU A 166 17.66 7.29 7.82
C GLU A 166 18.19 6.09 8.58
N GLU A 167 17.34 5.15 9.00
CA GLU A 167 17.68 4.14 10.02
C GLU A 167 18.26 2.85 9.41
N GLY A 168 18.29 2.73 8.09
CA GLY A 168 18.93 1.58 7.46
C GLY A 168 18.80 1.50 5.94
N PHE A 169 19.67 0.69 5.35
CA PHE A 169 19.59 0.25 3.95
C PHE A 169 18.56 -0.87 3.79
N TYR A 170 17.88 -0.90 2.64
CA TYR A 170 16.75 -1.81 2.42
C TYR A 170 17.14 -3.22 1.95
N HIS A 171 18.05 -3.87 2.67
CA HIS A 171 18.47 -5.25 2.37
C HIS A 171 17.33 -6.27 2.46
N ALA A 172 16.26 -5.97 3.20
CA ALA A 172 15.06 -6.79 3.26
C ALA A 172 14.41 -6.94 1.88
N HIS A 173 14.33 -5.87 1.08
CA HIS A 173 13.74 -5.89 -0.27
C HIS A 173 14.52 -6.78 -1.24
N ARG A 174 15.85 -6.84 -1.11
CA ARG A 174 16.67 -7.82 -1.84
C ARG A 174 16.30 -9.26 -1.49
N GLY A 175 16.00 -9.51 -0.21
CA GLY A 175 15.49 -10.81 0.25
C GLY A 175 14.14 -11.15 -0.39
N ILE A 176 13.22 -10.19 -0.43
CA ILE A 176 11.89 -10.35 -1.07
C ILE A 176 12.05 -10.71 -2.54
N VAL A 177 12.93 -10.03 -3.28
CA VAL A 177 13.20 -10.37 -4.69
C VAL A 177 13.73 -11.80 -4.83
N ALA A 178 14.68 -12.20 -3.97
CA ALA A 178 15.26 -13.55 -4.01
C ALA A 178 14.28 -14.66 -3.63
N ASP A 179 13.25 -14.35 -2.86
CA ASP A 179 12.20 -15.29 -2.47
C ASP A 179 11.12 -15.49 -3.57
N ASP A 180 11.20 -14.73 -4.67
CA ASP A 180 10.37 -14.84 -5.88
C ASP A 180 8.85 -14.97 -5.60
N PRO A 181 8.22 -13.94 -4.99
CA PRO A 181 6.82 -14.00 -4.61
C PRO A 181 5.88 -13.84 -5.82
N ASP A 182 4.67 -14.36 -5.65
CA ASP A 182 3.53 -14.09 -6.56
C ASP A 182 2.87 -12.74 -6.24
N LEU A 183 3.02 -12.27 -5.00
CA LEU A 183 2.39 -11.07 -4.45
C LEU A 183 3.24 -10.50 -3.30
N VAL A 184 3.31 -9.17 -3.18
CA VAL A 184 3.92 -8.49 -2.02
C VAL A 184 2.86 -7.66 -1.30
N LEU A 185 2.86 -7.67 0.03
CA LEU A 185 2.02 -6.78 0.83
C LEU A 185 2.91 -5.79 1.59
N PHE A 186 2.52 -4.52 1.62
CA PHE A 186 3.18 -3.51 2.44
C PHE A 186 2.17 -2.82 3.36
N LEU A 187 2.38 -2.94 4.66
CA LEU A 187 1.35 -2.73 5.69
C LEU A 187 1.44 -1.37 6.39
N GLY A 188 2.09 -0.40 5.76
CA GLY A 188 2.24 0.97 6.26
C GLY A 188 3.68 1.35 6.57
N ASP A 189 3.87 2.64 6.87
CA ASP A 189 5.17 3.27 7.12
C ASP A 189 6.16 3.08 5.96
N TYR A 190 5.64 3.20 4.75
CA TYR A 190 6.43 3.21 3.52
C TYR A 190 7.34 4.43 3.47
N ILE A 191 6.87 5.56 3.99
CA ILE A 191 7.69 6.74 4.31
C ILE A 191 7.53 7.09 5.77
N TYR A 192 8.47 7.89 6.28
CA TYR A 192 8.32 8.63 7.52
C TYR A 192 8.23 10.11 7.22
N GLU A 193 7.39 10.84 7.94
CA GLU A 193 7.12 12.26 7.75
C GLU A 193 8.23 13.14 8.35
N LYS A 194 8.78 12.69 9.47
CA LYS A 194 9.78 13.39 10.27
C LYS A 194 11.16 12.72 10.21
N PRO A 195 12.23 13.41 10.69
CA PRO A 195 13.49 12.76 10.98
C PRO A 195 13.35 11.72 12.11
N SER A 196 14.17 10.67 12.03
CA SER A 196 14.18 9.48 12.88
C SER A 196 14.25 9.72 14.39
N GLY A 197 14.85 10.84 14.82
CA GLY A 197 15.10 11.12 16.24
C GLY A 197 16.15 10.21 16.91
N GLN A 198 16.62 9.14 16.25
CA GLN A 198 17.63 8.22 16.78
C GLN A 198 19.02 8.87 16.88
N ALA A 199 19.88 8.27 17.71
CA ALA A 199 21.29 8.64 17.80
C ALA A 199 21.99 8.52 16.44
N ALA A 200 22.99 9.37 16.17
CA ALA A 200 23.72 9.38 14.90
C ALA A 200 24.34 8.01 14.54
N SER A 201 24.73 7.19 15.52
CA SER A 201 25.25 5.83 15.31
C SER A 201 24.21 4.84 14.77
N LEU A 202 22.92 5.16 14.87
CA LEU A 202 21.80 4.36 14.37
C LEU A 202 21.23 4.93 13.05
N LYS A 203 21.85 5.98 12.49
CA LYS A 203 21.47 6.56 11.21
C LYS A 203 22.44 6.12 10.11
N ALA A 204 21.96 5.29 9.19
CA ALA A 204 22.68 4.82 8.01
C ALA A 204 22.73 5.87 6.88
N ARG A 205 21.71 6.73 6.78
CA ARG A 205 21.53 7.68 5.65
C ARG A 205 20.93 9.01 6.11
N GLY A 206 21.04 10.04 5.27
CA GLY A 206 20.43 11.35 5.48
C GLY A 206 19.18 11.60 4.62
N LEU A 207 18.27 12.45 5.11
CA LEU A 207 17.12 12.93 4.34
C LEU A 207 17.54 14.01 3.32
N ALA A 208 16.96 13.96 2.13
CA ALA A 208 17.20 14.98 1.09
C ALA A 208 16.53 16.31 1.45
N VAL A 209 15.34 16.22 2.04
CA VAL A 209 14.61 17.35 2.65
C VAL A 209 14.43 17.00 4.13
N PRO A 210 15.17 17.66 5.05
CA PRO A 210 15.18 17.30 6.47
C PRO A 210 13.98 17.83 7.26
N ASP A 211 13.15 18.67 6.63
CA ASP A 211 11.93 19.19 7.24
C ASP A 211 10.88 18.09 7.44
N ASP A 212 9.97 18.32 8.39
CA ASP A 212 8.75 17.54 8.54
C ASP A 212 7.89 17.67 7.27
N THR A 213 7.45 16.53 6.72
CA THR A 213 6.63 16.53 5.50
C THR A 213 5.22 17.03 5.82
N THR A 214 4.97 18.30 5.56
CA THR A 214 3.66 18.96 5.82
C THR A 214 2.96 19.45 4.55
N THR A 215 3.71 19.62 3.45
CA THR A 215 3.20 20.10 2.17
C THR A 215 3.29 19.00 1.10
N LEU A 216 2.43 19.08 0.09
CA LEU A 216 2.41 18.11 -1.01
C LEU A 216 3.78 17.99 -1.71
N ALA A 217 4.50 19.12 -1.86
CA ALA A 217 5.83 19.14 -2.47
C ALA A 217 6.83 18.29 -1.68
N ILE A 218 6.85 18.45 -0.35
CA ILE A 218 7.78 17.71 0.52
C ILE A 218 7.37 16.22 0.60
N TYR A 219 6.07 15.89 0.67
CA TYR A 219 5.63 14.49 0.60
C TYR A 219 6.06 13.82 -0.72
N ARG A 220 5.91 14.49 -1.86
CA ARG A 220 6.37 13.97 -3.16
C ARG A 220 7.88 13.75 -3.19
N ALA A 221 8.66 14.68 -2.62
CA ALA A 221 10.11 14.53 -2.52
C ALA A 221 10.51 13.38 -1.58
N ARG A 222 9.80 13.17 -0.46
CA ARG A 222 10.05 12.08 0.49
C ARG A 222 9.72 10.71 -0.11
N HIS A 223 8.57 10.56 -0.78
CA HIS A 223 8.29 9.36 -1.56
C HIS A 223 9.32 9.13 -2.66
N GLY A 224 9.71 10.19 -3.37
CA GLY A 224 10.79 10.16 -4.36
C GLY A 224 12.08 9.62 -3.76
N GLN A 225 12.49 10.11 -2.59
CA GLN A 225 13.70 9.66 -1.89
C GLN A 225 13.65 8.17 -1.56
N HIS A 226 12.56 7.67 -0.96
CA HIS A 226 12.46 6.24 -0.68
C HIS A 226 12.57 5.40 -1.96
N LYS A 227 11.89 5.84 -3.03
CA LYS A 227 11.87 5.14 -4.32
C LYS A 227 13.14 5.28 -5.15
N THR A 228 14.17 6.01 -4.72
CA THR A 228 15.50 5.93 -5.37
C THR A 228 16.32 4.72 -4.91
N ASP A 229 15.91 4.02 -3.85
CA ASP A 229 16.61 2.81 -3.39
C ASP A 229 16.47 1.66 -4.39
N ALA A 230 17.62 1.16 -4.88
CA ALA A 230 17.66 0.13 -5.91
C ALA A 230 17.03 -1.20 -5.46
N ASN A 231 17.12 -1.57 -4.17
CA ASN A 231 16.48 -2.79 -3.68
C ASN A 231 14.96 -2.64 -3.66
N LEU A 232 14.46 -1.46 -3.27
CA LEU A 232 13.03 -1.16 -3.31
C LEU A 232 12.50 -1.14 -4.75
N GLN A 233 13.23 -0.53 -5.69
CA GLN A 233 12.84 -0.55 -7.11
C GLN A 233 12.79 -1.98 -7.66
N ALA A 234 13.79 -2.81 -7.36
CA ALA A 234 13.81 -4.20 -7.77
C ALA A 234 12.63 -5.00 -7.19
N ALA A 235 12.27 -4.77 -5.92
CA ALA A 235 11.13 -5.43 -5.30
C ALA A 235 9.77 -4.99 -5.89
N HIS A 236 9.62 -3.70 -6.25
CA HIS A 236 8.44 -3.20 -6.98
C HIS A 236 8.32 -3.78 -8.40
N ALA A 237 9.46 -4.01 -9.06
CA ALA A 237 9.50 -4.60 -10.39
C ALA A 237 9.35 -6.13 -10.37
N ALA A 238 9.43 -6.80 -9.22
CA ALA A 238 9.42 -8.27 -9.16
C ALA A 238 8.02 -8.89 -9.14
N ALA A 239 7.03 -8.24 -8.51
CA ALA A 239 5.69 -8.81 -8.31
C ALA A 239 4.65 -7.69 -8.15
N PRO A 240 3.34 -7.96 -8.27
CA PRO A 240 2.31 -7.00 -7.90
C PRO A 240 2.26 -6.77 -6.38
N TRP A 241 1.99 -5.53 -5.97
CA TRP A 241 1.90 -5.12 -4.56
C TRP A 241 0.46 -4.82 -4.12
N LEU A 242 0.09 -5.26 -2.91
CA LEU A 242 -1.05 -4.75 -2.16
C LEU A 242 -0.54 -3.82 -1.07
N VAL A 243 -0.85 -2.53 -1.17
CA VAL A 243 -0.37 -1.53 -0.22
C VAL A 243 -1.49 -0.88 0.55
N VAL A 244 -1.25 -0.65 1.83
CA VAL A 244 -2.00 0.24 2.70
C VAL A 244 -1.02 1.19 3.40
N PHE A 245 -1.50 2.35 3.84
CA PHE A 245 -0.70 3.22 4.72
C PHE A 245 -0.85 2.80 6.18
N ASP A 246 0.01 3.35 7.04
CA ASP A 246 -0.26 3.52 8.45
C ASP A 246 -0.23 5.01 8.85
N ASP A 247 0.37 5.37 9.98
CA ASP A 247 0.37 6.76 10.44
C ASP A 247 1.39 7.62 9.69
N HIS A 248 2.59 7.10 9.47
CA HIS A 248 3.73 7.87 9.00
C HIS A 248 3.66 8.35 7.55
N GLU A 249 2.73 7.83 6.74
CA GLU A 249 2.35 8.44 5.45
C GLU A 249 1.69 9.82 5.60
N VAL A 250 1.25 10.18 6.81
CA VAL A 250 0.71 11.50 7.13
C VAL A 250 1.46 12.08 8.32
N MET A 251 1.28 11.52 9.51
CA MET A 251 1.84 12.04 10.75
C MET A 251 1.69 11.03 11.87
N ASN A 252 2.76 10.75 12.61
CA ASN A 252 2.80 9.84 13.75
C ASN A 252 1.51 9.90 14.62
N ASN A 253 0.90 8.73 14.84
CA ASN A 253 -0.30 8.44 15.63
C ASN A 253 -1.56 9.25 15.30
N TRP A 254 -1.73 9.72 14.05
CA TRP A 254 -2.96 10.41 13.67
C TRP A 254 -4.22 9.51 13.75
N ASN A 255 -5.40 10.12 13.94
CA ASN A 255 -6.68 9.42 14.03
C ASN A 255 -7.80 10.11 13.23
N GLY A 256 -8.96 9.46 13.14
CA GLY A 256 -10.11 9.93 12.39
C GLY A 256 -10.93 11.02 13.08
N THR A 257 -10.93 11.08 14.43
CA THR A 257 -11.87 11.94 15.19
C THR A 257 -11.29 13.27 15.63
N THR A 258 -10.18 13.27 16.40
CA THR A 258 -9.53 14.48 16.93
C THR A 258 -8.14 14.64 16.33
N SER A 259 -8.01 14.26 15.06
CA SER A 259 -6.76 14.18 14.32
C SER A 259 -5.82 15.35 14.62
N PRO A 260 -4.58 15.08 15.06
CA PRO A 260 -3.59 16.12 15.22
C PRO A 260 -3.03 16.60 13.86
N ALA A 261 -3.21 15.82 12.78
CA ALA A 261 -2.93 16.25 11.41
C ALA A 261 -4.10 17.08 10.84
N SER A 262 -3.79 18.24 10.24
CA SER A 262 -4.78 19.09 9.57
C SER A 262 -5.35 18.43 8.30
N ALA A 263 -6.54 18.87 7.86
CA ALA A 263 -7.14 18.38 6.62
C ALA A 263 -6.23 18.62 5.40
N ALA A 264 -5.52 19.75 5.35
CA ALA A 264 -4.56 20.05 4.30
C ALA A 264 -3.36 19.08 4.30
N ARG A 265 -2.83 18.73 5.48
CA ARG A 265 -1.74 17.75 5.61
C ARG A 265 -2.19 16.35 5.17
N LYS A 266 -3.38 15.91 5.59
CA LYS A 266 -3.99 14.65 5.12
C LYS A 266 -4.15 14.62 3.61
N ALA A 267 -4.70 15.69 3.03
CA ALA A 267 -4.87 15.78 1.58
C ALA A 267 -3.53 15.70 0.83
N ALA A 268 -2.49 16.38 1.33
CA ALA A 268 -1.14 16.32 0.77
C ALA A 268 -0.53 14.91 0.86
N GLY A 269 -0.62 14.26 2.04
CA GLY A 269 -0.13 12.89 2.25
C GLY A 269 -0.85 11.88 1.37
N PHE A 270 -2.19 11.90 1.32
CA PHE A 270 -2.97 10.97 0.51
C PHE A 270 -2.76 11.16 -0.99
N GLN A 271 -2.67 12.40 -1.46
CA GLN A 271 -2.35 12.68 -2.86
C GLN A 271 -0.96 12.16 -3.22
N ALA A 272 0.06 12.45 -2.41
CA ALA A 272 1.40 11.93 -2.67
C ALA A 272 1.46 10.40 -2.60
N PHE A 273 0.76 9.77 -1.65
CA PHE A 273 0.65 8.32 -1.55
C PHE A 273 0.07 7.71 -2.84
N TYR A 274 -1.09 8.20 -3.31
CA TYR A 274 -1.69 7.74 -4.56
C TYR A 274 -0.76 7.93 -5.77
N GLU A 275 -0.10 9.09 -5.88
CA GLU A 275 0.85 9.39 -6.96
C GLU A 275 2.06 8.45 -6.99
N HIS A 276 2.38 7.78 -5.87
CA HIS A 276 3.56 6.92 -5.74
C HIS A 276 3.25 5.44 -5.51
N MET A 277 1.98 5.03 -5.50
CA MET A 277 1.60 3.65 -5.23
C MET A 277 0.85 3.02 -6.40
N PRO A 278 1.06 1.73 -6.70
CA PRO A 278 0.38 1.02 -7.78
C PRO A 278 -1.03 0.58 -7.34
N ILE A 279 -1.86 1.54 -6.94
CA ILE A 279 -3.25 1.32 -6.50
C ILE A 279 -4.24 1.77 -7.56
N ARG A 280 -5.42 1.14 -7.58
CA ARG A 280 -6.45 1.43 -8.57
C ARG A 280 -6.97 2.87 -8.46
N SER A 281 -7.46 3.39 -9.58
CA SER A 281 -8.10 4.70 -9.70
C SER A 281 -9.31 4.88 -8.76
N THR A 282 -9.93 3.79 -8.30
CA THR A 282 -10.97 3.81 -7.26
C THR A 282 -10.48 4.33 -5.90
N ALA A 283 -9.16 4.26 -5.65
CA ALA A 283 -8.51 4.81 -4.47
C ALA A 283 -7.95 6.22 -4.71
N LYS A 284 -8.31 6.90 -5.81
CA LYS A 284 -7.92 8.29 -6.02
C LYS A 284 -8.49 9.18 -4.91
N PRO A 285 -7.66 9.94 -4.19
CA PRO A 285 -8.11 10.72 -3.04
C PRO A 285 -8.99 11.91 -3.46
N SER A 286 -9.88 12.30 -2.56
CA SER A 286 -10.69 13.52 -2.63
C SER A 286 -10.44 14.37 -1.39
N GLY A 287 -9.52 15.33 -1.51
CA GLY A 287 -9.06 16.13 -0.37
C GLY A 287 -8.47 15.23 0.71
N SER A 288 -8.93 15.38 1.95
CA SER A 288 -8.47 14.62 3.12
C SER A 288 -9.14 13.27 3.29
N THR A 289 -9.60 12.64 2.21
CA THR A 289 -10.25 11.32 2.23
C THR A 289 -9.74 10.45 1.09
N ILE A 290 -9.57 9.16 1.37
CA ILE A 290 -9.18 8.14 0.41
C ILE A 290 -9.89 6.82 0.73
N GLN A 291 -10.39 6.11 -0.28
CA GLN A 291 -10.99 4.78 -0.14
C GLN A 291 -9.89 3.72 -0.32
N LEU A 292 -9.18 3.42 0.77
CA LEU A 292 -8.03 2.51 0.70
C LEU A 292 -8.35 1.07 1.10
N TYR A 293 -9.28 0.84 2.02
CA TYR A 293 -9.66 -0.54 2.36
C TYR A 293 -10.35 -1.22 1.17
N ARG A 294 -9.96 -2.48 0.90
CA ARG A 294 -10.40 -3.24 -0.28
C ARG A 294 -10.12 -4.73 -0.12
N GLN A 295 -10.78 -5.56 -0.94
CA GLN A 295 -10.64 -7.01 -0.92
C GLN A 295 -10.05 -7.54 -2.23
N PHE A 296 -9.17 -8.54 -2.11
CA PHE A 296 -8.64 -9.30 -3.25
C PHE A 296 -8.87 -10.79 -3.06
N LEU A 297 -9.21 -11.49 -4.14
CA LEU A 297 -9.38 -12.93 -4.16
C LEU A 297 -8.21 -13.57 -4.91
N TRP A 298 -7.79 -14.74 -4.45
CA TRP A 298 -6.78 -15.55 -5.11
C TRP A 298 -7.33 -16.96 -5.33
N GLY A 299 -8.18 -17.09 -6.37
CA GLY A 299 -8.92 -18.32 -6.61
C GLY A 299 -9.90 -18.63 -5.48
N ASN A 300 -9.92 -19.89 -5.06
CA ASN A 300 -10.56 -20.36 -3.83
C ASN A 300 -9.57 -20.58 -2.67
N LEU A 301 -8.29 -20.24 -2.86
CA LEU A 301 -7.24 -20.51 -1.87
C LEU A 301 -7.16 -19.42 -0.82
N ALA A 302 -7.18 -18.15 -1.23
CA ALA A 302 -7.00 -17.04 -0.31
C ALA A 302 -7.92 -15.86 -0.64
N ARG A 303 -8.32 -15.14 0.41
CA ARG A 303 -8.86 -13.78 0.29
C ARG A 303 -8.09 -12.84 1.21
N PHE A 304 -7.75 -11.66 0.69
CA PHE A 304 -7.06 -10.60 1.42
C PHE A 304 -8.02 -9.45 1.65
N HIS A 305 -8.34 -9.17 2.90
CA HIS A 305 -9.05 -7.97 3.32
C HIS A 305 -8.00 -6.95 3.78
N MET A 306 -7.66 -6.00 2.91
CA MET A 306 -6.70 -4.95 3.21
C MET A 306 -7.42 -3.81 3.90
N LEU A 307 -7.07 -3.52 5.16
CA LEU A 307 -7.75 -2.55 6.00
C LEU A 307 -7.07 -1.18 5.98
N ASP A 308 -7.87 -0.15 6.21
CA ASP A 308 -7.42 1.15 6.71
C ASP A 308 -7.82 1.24 8.19
N THR A 309 -6.84 1.25 9.08
CA THR A 309 -7.12 1.40 10.51
C THR A 309 -6.88 2.82 10.99
N ARG A 310 -6.44 3.80 10.18
CA ARG A 310 -6.14 5.17 10.65
C ARG A 310 -7.25 6.16 10.34
N GLN A 311 -7.79 6.17 9.12
CA GLN A 311 -8.70 7.22 8.66
C GLN A 311 -9.99 7.33 9.48
N TYR A 312 -10.45 6.20 10.03
CA TYR A 312 -11.76 6.08 10.67
C TYR A 312 -11.69 5.77 12.16
N ARG A 313 -10.49 5.61 12.75
CA ARG A 313 -10.35 5.26 14.16
C ARG A 313 -10.78 6.40 15.09
N SER A 314 -11.39 6.04 16.21
CA SER A 314 -11.57 6.94 17.34
C SER A 314 -10.20 7.43 17.85
N ALA A 315 -10.17 8.57 18.54
CA ALA A 315 -8.96 9.05 19.20
C ALA A 315 -8.46 8.02 20.21
N GLN A 316 -7.16 7.78 20.23
CA GLN A 316 -6.48 6.90 21.18
C GLN A 316 -6.86 7.28 22.62
N ALA A 317 -7.03 6.27 23.48
CA ALA A 317 -7.37 6.49 24.88
C ALA A 317 -6.22 7.18 25.63
N THR A 318 -6.54 7.93 26.69
CA THR A 318 -5.56 8.54 27.58
C THR A 318 -5.61 7.86 28.96
N GLY A 319 -4.44 7.64 29.58
CA GLY A 319 -4.33 6.91 30.84
C GLY A 319 -4.50 5.39 30.67
N THR A 320 -4.66 4.67 31.79
CA THR A 320 -4.68 3.19 31.83
C THR A 320 -6.04 2.59 32.21
N ALA A 321 -7.06 3.43 32.40
CA ALA A 321 -8.38 2.97 32.83
C ALA A 321 -9.11 2.21 31.73
N CYS A 322 -9.22 0.88 31.87
CA CYS A 322 -9.86 0.03 30.85
C CYS A 322 -11.32 0.38 30.53
N THR A 323 -12.02 1.14 31.38
CA THR A 323 -13.38 1.61 31.08
C THR A 323 -13.43 2.40 29.77
N VAL A 324 -12.39 3.16 29.45
CA VAL A 324 -12.28 3.88 28.17
C VAL A 324 -11.93 2.91 27.05
N TYR A 325 -10.92 2.05 27.23
CA TYR A 325 -10.46 1.10 26.21
C TYR A 325 -11.55 0.12 25.76
N ARG A 326 -12.41 -0.28 26.70
CA ARG A 326 -13.51 -1.24 26.49
C ARG A 326 -14.84 -0.59 26.15
N ASP A 327 -14.89 0.72 25.98
CA ASP A 327 -16.11 1.39 25.55
C ASP A 327 -16.56 0.86 24.19
N THR A 328 -17.75 0.28 24.16
CA THR A 328 -18.32 -0.36 22.97
C THR A 328 -18.54 0.58 21.78
N SER A 329 -18.60 1.90 22.04
CA SER A 329 -18.74 2.93 21.01
C SER A 329 -17.43 3.24 20.27
N ARG A 330 -16.27 2.84 20.82
CA ARG A 330 -14.98 3.02 20.16
C ARG A 330 -14.84 2.08 18.98
N THR A 331 -14.12 2.56 17.97
CA THR A 331 -13.89 1.84 16.72
C THR A 331 -12.53 2.18 16.16
N ILE A 332 -11.88 1.19 15.55
CA ILE A 332 -10.63 1.40 14.79
C ILE A 332 -10.89 1.48 13.28
N THR A 333 -11.88 0.75 12.77
CA THR A 333 -12.23 0.72 11.35
C THR A 333 -13.32 1.72 10.97
N GLY A 334 -14.05 2.29 11.93
CA GLY A 334 -15.33 2.93 11.66
C GLY A 334 -16.42 1.92 11.32
N SER A 335 -17.69 2.35 11.37
CA SER A 335 -18.85 1.48 11.18
C SER A 335 -18.97 0.93 9.75
N ALA A 336 -18.69 1.76 8.74
CA ALA A 336 -18.83 1.39 7.34
C ALA A 336 -17.86 0.25 6.93
N GLN A 337 -16.58 0.39 7.28
CA GLN A 337 -15.57 -0.64 7.00
C GLN A 337 -15.79 -1.88 7.87
N GLU A 338 -16.23 -1.75 9.13
CA GLU A 338 -16.56 -2.90 9.97
C GLU A 338 -17.70 -3.71 9.34
N GLN A 339 -18.79 -3.05 8.92
CA GLN A 339 -19.92 -3.71 8.27
C GLN A 339 -19.52 -4.34 6.94
N TRP A 340 -18.71 -3.64 6.13
CA TRP A 340 -18.15 -4.18 4.90
C TRP A 340 -17.35 -5.47 5.16
N LEU A 341 -16.48 -5.48 6.16
CA LEU A 341 -15.65 -6.62 6.51
C LEU A 341 -16.49 -7.81 7.01
N LEU A 342 -17.45 -7.55 7.89
CA LEU A 342 -18.37 -8.59 8.37
C LEU A 342 -19.19 -9.20 7.23
N ASN A 343 -19.63 -8.40 6.26
CA ASN A 343 -20.29 -8.94 5.06
C ASN A 343 -19.31 -9.75 4.20
N ALA A 344 -18.07 -9.28 4.06
CA ALA A 344 -17.02 -9.96 3.31
C ALA A 344 -16.69 -11.34 3.89
N PHE A 345 -16.75 -11.52 5.21
CA PHE A 345 -16.53 -12.83 5.83
C PHE A 345 -17.53 -13.90 5.38
N GLY A 346 -18.78 -13.51 5.09
CA GLY A 346 -19.84 -14.41 4.62
C GLY A 346 -19.92 -14.61 3.10
N THR A 347 -19.03 -13.98 2.32
CA THR A 347 -19.05 -14.03 0.85
C THR A 347 -17.71 -14.51 0.31
N HIS A 348 -17.70 -15.14 -0.87
CA HIS A 348 -16.48 -15.64 -1.53
C HIS A 348 -15.60 -16.51 -0.59
N PRO A 349 -16.08 -17.70 -0.19
CA PRO A 349 -15.32 -18.56 0.71
C PRO A 349 -13.97 -18.94 0.09
N ALA A 350 -12.92 -18.91 0.92
CA ALA A 350 -11.57 -19.30 0.57
C ALA A 350 -10.97 -20.15 1.69
N THR A 351 -9.94 -20.94 1.38
CA THR A 351 -9.23 -21.74 2.40
C THR A 351 -8.62 -20.82 3.47
N TRP A 352 -7.92 -19.76 3.08
CA TRP A 352 -7.27 -18.81 3.99
C TRP A 352 -7.94 -17.45 3.93
N ASP A 353 -8.26 -16.89 5.10
CA ASP A 353 -8.81 -15.54 5.26
C ASP A 353 -7.75 -14.64 5.87
N PHE A 354 -7.20 -13.74 5.07
CA PHE A 354 -6.15 -12.82 5.50
C PHE A 354 -6.72 -11.45 5.82
N LEU A 355 -6.43 -10.97 7.03
CA LEU A 355 -6.66 -9.59 7.43
C LEU A 355 -5.34 -8.82 7.34
N GLY A 356 -5.10 -8.10 6.25
CA GLY A 356 -3.90 -7.27 6.08
C GLY A 356 -4.12 -5.90 6.68
N GLN A 357 -3.37 -5.55 7.72
CA GLN A 357 -3.61 -4.33 8.50
C GLN A 357 -2.33 -3.86 9.22
N GLN A 358 -2.44 -2.72 9.90
CA GLN A 358 -1.30 -1.95 10.37
C GLN A 358 -0.79 -2.37 11.76
N VAL A 359 -1.64 -2.32 12.78
CA VAL A 359 -1.24 -2.27 14.20
C VAL A 359 -1.50 -3.59 14.94
N PHE A 360 -0.76 -3.88 16.01
CA PHE A 360 -0.82 -5.16 16.74
C PHE A 360 -2.24 -5.61 17.13
N PHE A 361 -2.65 -6.82 16.73
CA PHE A 361 -4.02 -7.32 16.88
C PHE A 361 -4.23 -8.14 18.15
N ALA A 362 -3.35 -9.09 18.46
CA ALA A 362 -3.46 -9.90 19.67
C ALA A 362 -3.27 -9.05 20.93
N GLN A 363 -3.76 -9.53 22.08
CA GLN A 363 -3.55 -8.79 23.34
C GLN A 363 -2.06 -8.76 23.73
N ARG A 364 -1.62 -7.65 24.30
CA ARG A 364 -0.32 -7.45 24.94
C ARG A 364 -0.53 -6.88 26.34
N ASP A 365 -0.69 -7.77 27.30
CA ASP A 365 -0.96 -7.44 28.70
C ASP A 365 0.34 -7.23 29.50
N GLY A 366 0.53 -6.03 30.07
CA GLY A 366 1.73 -5.66 30.81
C GLY A 366 1.87 -6.33 32.16
N ASP A 367 0.77 -6.57 32.88
CA ASP A 367 0.78 -6.94 34.29
C ASP A 367 -0.12 -8.15 34.64
N GLY A 368 -0.96 -8.61 33.72
CA GLY A 368 -1.86 -9.74 33.91
C GLY A 368 -3.17 -9.37 34.61
N ASP A 369 -3.38 -8.08 34.87
CA ASP A 369 -4.58 -7.57 35.53
C ASP A 369 -5.62 -7.16 34.48
N LYS A 370 -6.76 -7.86 34.46
CA LYS A 370 -7.90 -7.50 33.60
C LYS A 370 -8.43 -6.09 33.86
N SER A 371 -8.04 -5.41 34.93
CA SER A 371 -8.44 -4.04 35.24
C SER A 371 -7.59 -2.94 34.57
N THR A 372 -6.40 -3.27 34.06
CA THR A 372 -5.42 -2.35 33.47
C THR A 372 -5.28 -2.55 31.95
N CYS A 373 -4.99 -1.47 31.24
CA CYS A 373 -4.88 -1.41 29.79
C CYS A 373 -3.74 -0.46 29.42
N ASP A 374 -2.81 -0.89 28.55
CA ASP A 374 -1.51 -0.22 28.38
C ASP A 374 -1.25 0.39 27.00
N ASP A 375 -1.81 -0.18 25.94
CA ASP A 375 -1.52 0.26 24.56
C ASP A 375 -2.73 0.88 23.88
N PRO A 376 -2.80 2.22 23.80
CA PRO A 376 -3.96 2.92 23.25
C PRO A 376 -3.96 3.03 21.72
N ASP A 377 -2.86 2.67 21.03
CA ASP A 377 -2.75 2.83 19.57
C ASP A 377 -2.93 1.53 18.77
N SER A 378 -2.68 0.37 19.38
CA SER A 378 -2.98 -0.94 18.79
C SER A 378 -4.43 -1.37 19.03
N TRP A 379 -4.79 -2.60 18.64
CA TRP A 379 -6.14 -3.14 18.87
C TRP A 379 -6.48 -3.32 20.35
N ASP A 380 -5.51 -3.32 21.27
CA ASP A 380 -5.79 -3.24 22.71
C ASP A 380 -6.47 -1.93 23.11
N GLY A 381 -6.21 -0.84 22.37
CA GLY A 381 -6.90 0.45 22.48
C GLY A 381 -8.37 0.45 22.04
N TYR A 382 -8.81 -0.64 21.40
CA TYR A 382 -10.11 -0.78 20.72
C TYR A 382 -10.68 -2.19 20.91
N GLU A 383 -10.59 -2.74 22.13
CA GLU A 383 -10.96 -4.12 22.46
C GLU A 383 -12.37 -4.51 21.94
N ALA A 384 -13.35 -3.62 22.11
CA ALA A 384 -14.71 -3.87 21.63
C ALA A 384 -14.78 -4.03 20.10
N SER A 385 -13.98 -3.26 19.35
CA SER A 385 -13.87 -3.37 17.88
C SER A 385 -13.19 -4.68 17.49
N ARG A 386 -12.13 -5.08 18.20
CA ARG A 386 -11.46 -6.38 18.02
C ARG A 386 -12.45 -7.54 18.22
N ASN A 387 -13.23 -7.48 19.30
CA ASN A 387 -14.18 -8.53 19.67
C ASN A 387 -15.29 -8.68 18.63
N ARG A 388 -15.78 -7.59 18.02
CA ARG A 388 -16.78 -7.68 16.94
C ARG A 388 -16.23 -8.39 15.69
N ILE A 389 -14.97 -8.18 15.36
CA ILE A 389 -14.32 -8.85 14.22
C ILE A 389 -14.09 -10.34 14.52
N THR A 390 -13.52 -10.67 15.69
CA THR A 390 -13.26 -12.07 16.05
C THR A 390 -14.56 -12.86 16.24
N GLN A 391 -15.59 -12.25 16.82
CA GLN A 391 -16.94 -12.83 16.87
C GLN A 391 -17.52 -12.99 15.47
N GLY A 392 -17.32 -12.01 14.59
CA GLY A 392 -17.72 -12.08 13.18
C GLY A 392 -17.15 -13.29 12.44
N TRP A 393 -15.90 -13.68 12.72
CA TRP A 393 -15.31 -14.91 12.20
C TRP A 393 -16.00 -16.17 12.74
N VAL A 394 -16.28 -16.21 14.04
CA VAL A 394 -16.95 -17.34 14.69
C VAL A 394 -18.36 -17.52 14.16
N ASP A 395 -19.16 -16.45 14.13
CA ASP A 395 -20.55 -16.46 13.69
C ASP A 395 -20.71 -16.93 12.23
N ARG A 396 -19.72 -16.65 11.39
CA ARG A 396 -19.74 -17.00 9.95
C ARG A 396 -18.94 -18.26 9.62
N GLY A 397 -18.39 -18.94 10.62
CA GLY A 397 -17.61 -20.16 10.44
C GLY A 397 -16.38 -19.96 9.54
N VAL A 398 -15.68 -18.82 9.66
CA VAL A 398 -14.48 -18.56 8.86
C VAL A 398 -13.40 -19.59 9.24
N PRO A 399 -12.88 -20.37 8.26
CA PRO A 399 -12.12 -21.58 8.57
C PRO A 399 -10.73 -21.27 9.14
N ASN A 400 -9.93 -20.47 8.42
CA ASN A 400 -8.54 -20.19 8.77
C ASN A 400 -8.24 -18.68 8.75
N PRO A 401 -8.71 -17.90 9.75
CA PRO A 401 -8.38 -16.48 9.86
C PRO A 401 -6.91 -16.27 10.26
N VAL A 402 -6.21 -15.42 9.50
CA VAL A 402 -4.82 -15.04 9.75
C VAL A 402 -4.69 -13.52 9.62
N VAL A 403 -4.24 -12.85 10.69
CA VAL A 403 -3.95 -11.42 10.69
C VAL A 403 -2.49 -11.20 10.29
N LEU A 404 -2.26 -10.25 9.39
CA LEU A 404 -0.94 -9.81 8.94
C LEU A 404 -0.74 -8.36 9.42
N THR A 405 0.37 -8.11 10.11
CA THR A 405 0.57 -6.88 10.90
C THR A 405 1.96 -6.28 10.71
N GLY A 406 2.08 -4.96 10.84
CA GLY A 406 3.32 -4.18 10.85
C GLY A 406 3.51 -3.38 12.14
N ASP A 407 3.78 -2.07 12.02
CA ASP A 407 3.86 -1.02 13.08
C ASP A 407 4.94 -1.23 14.16
N VAL A 408 4.96 -2.36 14.87
CA VAL A 408 5.69 -2.52 16.14
C VAL A 408 7.20 -2.80 16.02
N HIS A 409 7.77 -2.64 14.82
CA HIS A 409 9.21 -2.78 14.48
C HIS A 409 9.87 -4.10 14.94
N ARG A 410 9.09 -5.14 15.20
CA ARG A 410 9.52 -6.45 15.70
C ARG A 410 8.72 -7.55 15.09
N HIS A 411 9.36 -8.69 14.92
CA HIS A 411 8.64 -9.88 14.56
C HIS A 411 7.90 -10.44 15.76
N TRP A 412 6.65 -10.86 15.53
CA TRP A 412 5.86 -11.61 16.50
C TRP A 412 4.99 -12.66 15.81
N ALA A 413 4.65 -13.69 16.55
CA ALA A 413 3.62 -14.65 16.14
C ALA A 413 2.74 -14.97 17.34
N ALA A 414 1.43 -14.93 17.17
CA ALA A 414 0.48 -15.12 18.26
C ALA A 414 -0.75 -15.93 17.83
N ASP A 415 -1.30 -16.70 18.77
CA ASP A 415 -2.64 -17.28 18.63
C ASP A 415 -3.69 -16.24 19.04
N LEU A 416 -4.80 -16.18 18.31
CA LEU A 416 -5.88 -15.23 18.58
C LEU A 416 -6.99 -15.89 19.39
N ARG A 417 -7.58 -15.14 20.33
CA ARG A 417 -8.62 -15.62 21.27
C ARG A 417 -9.80 -14.65 21.31
N GLN A 418 -10.96 -15.15 21.75
CA GLN A 418 -12.11 -14.29 22.07
C GLN A 418 -11.96 -13.65 23.46
N ASP A 419 -11.54 -14.43 24.45
CA ASP A 419 -11.12 -13.94 25.77
C ASP A 419 -9.66 -14.33 25.96
N TYR A 420 -8.78 -13.33 26.10
CA TYR A 420 -7.35 -13.56 26.32
C TYR A 420 -7.03 -13.91 27.77
N PHE A 421 -7.92 -13.61 28.73
CA PHE A 421 -7.78 -14.00 30.14
C PHE A 421 -8.24 -15.43 30.41
N ASP A 422 -8.97 -16.04 29.46
CA ASP A 422 -9.22 -17.49 29.44
C ASP A 422 -8.28 -18.18 28.45
N HIS A 423 -7.11 -18.59 28.95
CA HIS A 423 -6.11 -19.30 28.15
C HIS A 423 -6.52 -20.73 27.78
N SER A 424 -7.60 -21.27 28.37
CA SER A 424 -8.16 -22.58 28.03
C SER A 424 -9.17 -22.52 26.88
N GLY A 425 -9.69 -21.33 26.57
CA GLY A 425 -10.64 -21.11 25.49
C GLY A 425 -10.10 -21.46 24.10
N PRO A 426 -10.99 -21.59 23.10
CA PRO A 426 -10.59 -21.95 21.74
C PRO A 426 -9.79 -20.83 21.08
N ILE A 427 -8.78 -21.23 20.31
CA ILE A 427 -8.10 -20.33 19.36
C ILE A 427 -9.08 -20.00 18.24
N VAL A 428 -9.15 -18.73 17.82
CA VAL A 428 -10.03 -18.26 16.74
C VAL A 428 -9.30 -17.88 15.46
N GLY A 429 -7.98 -17.71 15.51
CA GLY A 429 -7.13 -17.40 14.37
C GLY A 429 -5.68 -17.30 14.81
N SER A 430 -4.84 -16.77 13.93
CA SER A 430 -3.43 -16.51 14.23
C SER A 430 -3.01 -15.15 13.71
N GLU A 431 -2.00 -14.54 14.33
CA GLU A 431 -1.40 -13.30 13.88
C GLU A 431 0.08 -13.51 13.55
N LEU A 432 0.49 -12.99 12.40
CA LEU A 432 1.86 -12.95 11.91
C LEU A 432 2.28 -11.48 11.79
N VAL A 433 3.21 -11.06 12.64
CA VAL A 433 3.67 -9.67 12.69
C VAL A 433 5.04 -9.57 12.02
N ALA A 434 5.11 -8.79 10.94
CA ALA A 434 6.37 -8.45 10.32
C ALA A 434 7.11 -7.43 11.19
N THR A 435 8.41 -7.63 11.35
CA THR A 435 9.29 -6.57 11.78
C THR A 435 9.37 -5.49 10.70
N SER A 436 10.08 -4.42 11.02
CA SER A 436 10.42 -3.34 10.12
C SER A 436 11.48 -3.74 9.10
N VAL A 437 11.36 -3.20 7.89
CA VAL A 437 12.40 -3.28 6.85
C VAL A 437 13.68 -2.62 7.33
N SER A 438 13.59 -1.46 7.99
CA SER A 438 14.75 -0.74 8.53
C SER A 438 14.51 -0.05 9.86
N THR A 439 13.28 0.38 10.16
CA THR A 439 13.01 1.18 11.35
C THR A 439 13.40 0.47 12.64
N TYR A 440 14.14 1.17 13.49
CA TYR A 440 14.66 0.71 14.74
C TYR A 440 13.63 0.81 15.87
N THR A 441 13.81 0.00 16.90
CA THR A 441 13.12 0.13 18.18
C THR A 441 14.07 -0.21 19.32
N ASP A 442 14.06 0.63 20.34
CA ASP A 442 14.76 0.47 21.61
C ASP A 442 13.90 -0.21 22.68
N ALA A 443 12.68 -0.64 22.34
CA ALA A 443 11.80 -1.33 23.28
C ALA A 443 12.54 -2.47 23.99
N THR A 444 12.23 -2.74 25.25
CA THR A 444 12.87 -3.88 25.94
C THR A 444 12.31 -5.20 25.40
N ALA A 445 13.11 -6.27 25.43
CA ALA A 445 12.59 -7.61 25.15
C ALA A 445 11.57 -8.00 26.24
N PRO A 446 10.47 -8.72 25.92
CA PRO A 446 9.54 -9.20 26.93
C PRO A 446 10.23 -10.02 28.02
N SER A 447 9.88 -9.75 29.28
CA SER A 447 10.35 -10.57 30.41
C SER A 447 9.62 -11.92 30.46
N SER A 448 10.15 -12.88 31.22
CA SER A 448 9.46 -14.16 31.44
C SER A 448 8.12 -13.98 32.15
N ALA A 449 8.01 -13.02 33.07
CA ALA A 449 6.75 -12.67 33.73
C ALA A 449 5.74 -12.10 32.73
N TRP A 450 6.17 -11.20 31.84
CA TRP A 450 5.32 -10.65 30.80
C TRP A 450 4.81 -11.74 29.84
N LEU A 451 5.67 -12.68 29.45
CA LEU A 451 5.28 -13.80 28.60
C LEU A 451 4.31 -14.77 29.32
N ALA A 452 4.39 -14.89 30.64
CA ALA A 452 3.44 -15.68 31.42
C ALA A 452 2.03 -15.08 31.39
N ASN A 453 1.91 -13.74 31.32
CA ASN A 453 0.64 -13.05 31.13
C ASN A 453 0.12 -13.15 29.69
N ASN A 454 1.01 -13.43 28.73
CA ASN A 454 0.70 -13.49 27.30
C ASN A 454 1.05 -14.85 26.67
N PRO A 455 0.50 -15.97 27.17
CA PRO A 455 0.90 -17.32 26.73
C PRO A 455 0.48 -17.63 25.29
N HIS A 456 -0.38 -16.81 24.68
CA HIS A 456 -0.74 -16.88 23.26
C HIS A 456 0.37 -16.37 22.33
N ILE A 457 1.32 -15.56 22.82
CA ILE A 457 2.48 -15.10 22.05
C ILE A 457 3.53 -16.21 21.99
N LYS A 458 3.88 -16.64 20.78
CA LYS A 458 4.77 -17.77 20.52
C LYS A 458 6.16 -17.36 20.04
N TYR A 459 6.33 -16.11 19.62
CA TYR A 459 7.57 -15.60 19.08
C TYR A 459 7.67 -14.08 19.24
N CYS A 460 8.88 -13.60 19.50
CA CYS A 460 9.24 -12.19 19.51
C CYS A 460 10.72 -12.07 19.07
N GLN A 461 11.03 -11.23 18.08
CA GLN A 461 12.40 -10.98 17.65
C GLN A 461 12.62 -9.53 17.23
N ASN A 462 13.73 -8.94 17.73
CA ASN A 462 14.13 -7.56 17.47
C ASN A 462 15.24 -7.46 16.41
N LYS A 463 15.07 -8.15 15.28
CA LYS A 463 15.88 -7.99 14.07
C LYS A 463 15.01 -7.45 12.94
N ARG A 464 15.60 -6.72 11.99
CA ARG A 464 14.92 -6.17 10.82
C ARG A 464 14.74 -7.23 9.73
N GLY A 465 13.80 -7.05 8.81
CA GLY A 465 13.45 -8.07 7.83
C GLY A 465 12.03 -7.99 7.28
N TYR A 466 11.43 -9.16 7.03
CA TYR A 466 10.09 -9.33 6.44
C TYR A 466 9.58 -10.74 6.73
N VAL A 467 8.34 -11.06 6.36
CA VAL A 467 7.80 -12.42 6.47
C VAL A 467 7.53 -12.98 5.08
N ARG A 468 8.04 -14.18 4.80
CA ARG A 468 7.71 -14.97 3.61
C ARG A 468 6.65 -16.00 3.97
N VAL A 469 5.60 -16.11 3.17
CA VAL A 469 4.54 -17.10 3.36
C VAL A 469 4.37 -17.96 2.11
N THR A 470 4.22 -19.26 2.32
CA THR A 470 3.76 -20.21 1.30
C THR A 470 2.45 -20.83 1.79
N ALA A 471 1.35 -20.56 1.10
CA ALA A 471 0.02 -21.10 1.38
C ALA A 471 -0.37 -22.14 0.32
N THR A 472 -0.96 -23.23 0.76
CA THR A 472 -1.52 -24.32 -0.06
C THR A 472 -2.91 -24.67 0.49
N PRO A 473 -3.73 -25.48 -0.21
CA PRO A 473 -5.03 -25.89 0.31
C PRO A 473 -4.98 -26.60 1.68
N GLY A 474 -3.86 -27.26 2.01
CA GLY A 474 -3.70 -28.01 3.26
C GLY A 474 -2.91 -27.30 4.35
N GLN A 475 -2.03 -26.36 4.00
CA GLN A 475 -1.04 -25.81 4.92
C GLN A 475 -0.60 -24.40 4.53
N LEU A 476 -0.39 -23.56 5.53
CA LEU A 476 0.33 -22.29 5.43
C LEU A 476 1.64 -22.40 6.22
N LYS A 477 2.75 -22.07 5.58
CA LYS A 477 4.07 -21.93 6.23
C LYS A 477 4.52 -20.47 6.19
N ALA A 478 4.82 -19.91 7.36
CA ALA A 478 5.33 -18.56 7.52
C ALA A 478 6.79 -18.61 8.02
N ASP A 479 7.70 -18.03 7.24
CA ASP A 479 9.11 -17.88 7.56
C ASP A 479 9.40 -16.43 7.93
N PHE A 480 9.88 -16.21 9.15
CA PHE A 480 10.28 -14.91 9.67
C PHE A 480 11.71 -14.64 9.24
N ARG A 481 11.86 -13.77 8.23
CA ARG A 481 13.13 -13.53 7.52
C ARG A 481 13.81 -12.33 8.16
N VAL A 482 15.09 -12.46 8.48
CA VAL A 482 15.88 -11.42 9.14
C VAL A 482 17.11 -11.06 8.32
N VAL A 483 17.54 -9.79 8.42
CA VAL A 483 18.81 -9.32 7.87
C VAL A 483 19.85 -9.18 8.97
N SER A 484 21.12 -9.48 8.66
CA SER A 484 22.19 -9.43 9.66
C SER A 484 22.58 -8.01 10.09
N SER A 485 22.37 -7.01 9.23
CA SER A 485 22.57 -5.58 9.53
C SER A 485 21.79 -4.73 8.54
N VAL A 486 21.22 -3.63 9.03
CA VAL A 486 20.67 -2.55 8.19
C VAL A 486 21.58 -1.34 8.11
N LEU A 487 22.65 -1.29 8.91
CA LEU A 487 23.61 -0.19 8.93
C LEU A 487 24.79 -0.43 7.98
N GLU A 488 25.03 -1.68 7.57
CA GLU A 488 26.08 -2.02 6.61
C GLU A 488 25.62 -1.68 5.18
N PRO A 489 26.28 -0.76 4.46
CA PRO A 489 25.90 -0.41 3.09
C PRO A 489 26.22 -1.50 2.07
N ASP A 490 27.27 -2.31 2.28
CA ASP A 490 27.69 -3.31 1.30
C ASP A 490 26.77 -4.55 1.34
N PRO A 491 25.97 -4.79 0.29
CA PRO A 491 25.09 -5.95 0.25
C PRO A 491 25.86 -7.28 0.40
N ALA A 492 27.11 -7.38 -0.05
CA ALA A 492 27.88 -8.62 0.04
C ALA A 492 28.19 -9.05 1.48
N LYS A 493 28.11 -8.11 2.44
CA LYS A 493 28.35 -8.36 3.87
C LYS A 493 27.06 -8.57 4.67
N VAL A 494 25.91 -8.40 4.05
CA VAL A 494 24.61 -8.59 4.70
C VAL A 494 23.99 -9.89 4.25
N THR A 495 23.64 -10.74 5.21
CA THR A 495 22.93 -12.00 4.95
C THR A 495 21.43 -11.83 5.21
N VAL A 496 20.62 -12.60 4.48
CA VAL A 496 19.18 -12.75 4.73
C VAL A 496 18.94 -14.21 5.08
N SER A 497 18.34 -14.48 6.23
CA SER A 497 18.12 -15.84 6.73
C SER A 497 16.74 -15.98 7.38
N THR A 498 16.29 -17.23 7.59
CA THR A 498 15.10 -17.50 8.41
C THR A 498 15.51 -17.57 9.87
N ASP A 499 14.92 -16.74 10.72
CA ASP A 499 15.11 -16.79 12.18
C ASP A 499 14.16 -17.82 12.81
N ARG A 500 12.91 -17.85 12.34
CA ARG A 500 11.88 -18.79 12.82
C ARG A 500 10.89 -19.15 11.72
N SER A 501 10.33 -20.35 11.78
CA SER A 501 9.23 -20.78 10.92
C SER A 501 8.05 -21.29 11.75
N PHE A 502 6.84 -20.98 11.27
CA PHE A 502 5.59 -21.48 11.81
C PHE A 502 4.74 -22.11 10.72
N VAL A 503 3.90 -23.05 11.11
CA VAL A 503 2.94 -23.75 10.26
C VAL A 503 1.54 -23.61 10.85
N LEU A 504 0.57 -23.41 9.97
CA LEU A 504 -0.86 -23.56 10.22
C LEU A 504 -1.39 -24.66 9.30
N GLN A 505 -2.15 -25.61 9.84
CA GLN A 505 -2.83 -26.64 9.04
C GLN A 505 -4.25 -26.19 8.76
N ALA A 506 -4.72 -26.33 7.52
CA ALA A 506 -6.08 -25.93 7.17
C ALA A 506 -7.09 -26.74 8.01
N GLY A 507 -8.04 -26.03 8.63
CA GLY A 507 -9.04 -26.60 9.53
C GLY A 507 -8.55 -26.86 10.96
N GLN A 508 -7.27 -26.58 11.26
CA GLN A 508 -6.73 -26.62 12.62
C GLN A 508 -6.24 -25.24 13.02
N ARG A 509 -6.78 -24.71 14.11
CA ARG A 509 -6.39 -23.39 14.62
C ARG A 509 -5.20 -23.52 15.57
N GLY A 510 -4.30 -22.54 15.49
CA GLY A 510 -3.12 -22.42 16.35
C GLY A 510 -1.80 -22.64 15.62
N LEU A 511 -0.82 -21.81 15.97
CA LEU A 511 0.53 -21.82 15.41
C LEU A 511 1.32 -23.04 15.88
N GLN A 512 1.94 -23.75 14.93
CA GLN A 512 2.84 -24.88 15.19
C GLN A 512 4.26 -24.49 14.78
N ALA A 513 5.26 -24.79 15.62
CA ALA A 513 6.65 -24.64 15.22
C ALA A 513 6.95 -25.60 14.06
N ALA A 514 7.61 -25.08 13.01
CA ALA A 514 7.92 -25.83 11.79
C ALA A 514 9.28 -26.52 11.83
#